data_AF-A0A1X7V270-F1
#
_entry.id   AF-A0A1X7V270-F1
#
_cell.length_a   1.000
_cell.length_b   1.000
_cell.length_c   1.000
_cell.angle_alpha   90.00
_cell.angle_beta   90.00
_cell.angle_gamma   90.00
#
_symmetry.space_group_name_H-M   'P 1'
#
loop_
_entity.id
_entity.type
_entity.pdbx_description
1 polymer ?
#
loop_
_entity_poly.entity_id
_entity_poly.type
_entity_poly.pdbx_seq_one_letter_code
_entity_poly.pdbx_strand_id
1 'polypeptide(L)'
;MIRLALLVLLLATANCSPTSKRSWSGPGPDKNDDHPLAVKPEDKEESNLDLGEEYTEDEKDNLDDDKKDEVNLDDNLDLGDYHDKNTDNKDEDDKNSNKDKDDEKDKFNTEISDLTEEVTETPANISVEYGSGKDVIEGDIKLTPEQAAIFKRGGWDELVNSEAWLRNHGKWSRTIPYTISGVATRERNALTNSIKMFHDLTCLRFTPKLSYNRDYIQFVSRGGCWSYLGKRPGSYARPQLVSLASGCHLAVPAHEIMHALGRFHEQSRADRDRYVRIITGNIRNGYASNFRIQTTSDSQSLPYDYLSLMHYGRTAFSRNGQPTIVPRPSSFITIGQRNRLSMYDVQHINIRYCPERALRLVGGRGSYEGRVEVFWNGQWGTVCDDLFGTNDGRVICKYMGFPDVAATYYRARFGRGTGPIVMDDLRCTGNEYSPFACPMRTIGTHNCGHYEDAGVTCRKNARLVGGRVTSSVAYGRLEVFAEGDWGTVCDDYFDIKAANVTCHQLGYRRASRVYPRARYGQGTLPILMDDVRCTGGEAQITHCLSTPIGEHNCQHSEDVSVRCVN
;
A
#
# COMPACT_ATOMS: atom_id res chain seq x y z
N MET A 1 -39.75 -43.42 -15.53
CA MET A 1 -39.45 -43.50 -14.09
C MET A 1 -40.02 -42.24 -13.42
N ILE A 2 -41.32 -42.07 -13.20
CA ILE A 2 -42.26 -42.67 -12.21
C ILE A 2 -41.75 -42.62 -10.76
N ARG A 3 -42.35 -41.68 -10.00
CA ARG A 3 -42.77 -41.67 -8.58
C ARG A 3 -41.90 -42.37 -7.52
N LEU A 4 -41.60 -41.69 -6.40
CA LEU A 4 -42.40 -41.76 -5.16
C LEU A 4 -41.85 -40.81 -4.06
N ALA A 5 -42.77 -40.20 -3.32
CA ALA A 5 -42.57 -39.45 -2.08
C ALA A 5 -43.02 -40.29 -0.88
N LEU A 6 -42.51 -40.02 0.35
CA LEU A 6 -43.17 -40.10 1.68
C LEU A 6 -42.07 -39.96 2.76
N LEU A 7 -42.01 -38.98 3.69
CA LEU A 7 -42.89 -38.47 4.78
C LEU A 7 -42.53 -39.06 6.17
N VAL A 8 -42.91 -38.31 7.24
CA VAL A 8 -42.80 -38.53 8.72
C VAL A 8 -41.62 -37.73 9.34
N LEU A 9 -41.73 -36.55 9.98
CA LEU A 9 -42.69 -35.92 10.92
C LEU A 9 -42.59 -36.45 12.37
N LEU A 10 -42.04 -35.67 13.31
CA LEU A 10 -42.63 -35.30 14.63
C LEU A 10 -41.61 -34.65 15.60
N LEU A 11 -41.92 -33.41 15.99
CA LEU A 11 -41.90 -32.78 17.34
C LEU A 11 -40.67 -32.87 18.26
N ALA A 12 -40.15 -31.68 18.63
CA ALA A 12 -40.24 -31.19 20.01
C ALA A 12 -39.96 -29.67 20.08
N THR A 13 -40.97 -28.92 20.50
CA THR A 13 -40.93 -27.52 20.92
C THR A 13 -40.53 -27.43 22.39
N ALA A 14 -39.68 -26.46 22.76
CA ALA A 14 -39.70 -25.90 24.11
C ALA A 14 -39.04 -24.50 24.15
N ASN A 15 -39.86 -23.54 24.57
CA ASN A 15 -39.53 -22.16 24.88
C ASN A 15 -38.49 -22.05 26.01
N CYS A 16 -37.70 -20.98 25.99
CA CYS A 16 -37.25 -20.34 27.23
C CYS A 16 -37.21 -18.81 27.07
N SER A 17 -37.99 -18.14 27.91
CA SER A 17 -37.93 -16.72 28.24
C SER A 17 -37.91 -16.61 29.78
N PRO A 18 -37.67 -15.44 30.40
CA PRO A 18 -36.53 -15.20 31.27
C PRO A 18 -36.90 -15.15 32.76
N THR A 19 -35.86 -14.95 33.60
CA THR A 19 -35.80 -14.45 34.99
C THR A 19 -35.30 -15.44 36.05
N SER A 20 -34.19 -15.09 36.71
CA SER A 20 -34.21 -14.81 38.16
C SER A 20 -32.94 -14.08 38.60
N LYS A 21 -33.14 -13.04 39.42
CA LYS A 21 -32.14 -12.32 40.21
C LYS A 21 -31.75 -13.18 41.42
N ARG A 22 -30.50 -13.11 41.89
CA ARG A 22 -30.20 -13.10 43.32
C ARG A 22 -28.87 -12.41 43.62
N SER A 23 -28.98 -11.50 44.58
CA SER A 23 -28.00 -10.65 45.26
C SER A 23 -27.14 -11.42 46.25
N TRP A 24 -25.89 -11.01 46.45
CA TRP A 24 -25.18 -11.18 47.73
C TRP A 24 -24.45 -9.89 48.12
N SER A 25 -24.77 -9.43 49.33
CA SER A 25 -24.27 -8.28 50.07
C SER A 25 -23.06 -8.67 50.94
N GLY A 26 -22.14 -7.72 51.18
CA GLY A 26 -20.97 -7.89 52.06
C GLY A 26 -21.28 -7.97 53.56
N PRO A 27 -20.23 -7.95 54.40
CA PRO A 27 -20.00 -6.80 55.28
C PRO A 27 -18.50 -6.40 55.41
N GLY A 28 -18.22 -5.11 55.70
CA GLY A 28 -16.91 -4.61 56.20
C GLY A 28 -16.95 -4.43 57.72
N PRO A 29 -16.23 -3.45 58.33
CA PRO A 29 -14.84 -3.01 58.14
C PRO A 29 -14.01 -3.12 59.46
N ASP A 30 -12.69 -2.94 59.44
CA ASP A 30 -11.97 -2.44 60.63
C ASP A 30 -10.72 -1.64 60.28
N LYS A 31 -10.39 -0.68 61.16
CA LYS A 31 -9.52 0.49 60.95
C LYS A 31 -8.08 0.31 61.51
N ASN A 32 -7.27 1.37 61.31
CA ASN A 32 -6.05 1.79 62.04
C ASN A 32 -4.72 1.15 61.57
N ASP A 33 -3.57 1.81 61.47
CA ASP A 33 -3.11 3.19 61.72
C ASP A 33 -1.71 3.38 61.03
N ASP A 34 -1.34 4.64 60.85
CA ASP A 34 0.02 5.23 60.85
C ASP A 34 1.02 5.20 59.66
N HIS A 35 1.56 6.41 59.47
CA HIS A 35 2.54 6.94 58.52
C HIS A 35 4.02 6.63 58.96
N PRO A 36 5.10 7.33 58.50
CA PRO A 36 5.94 6.96 57.34
C PRO A 36 7.47 7.05 57.63
N LEU A 37 8.36 6.18 57.13
CA LEU A 37 9.80 6.52 57.19
C LEU A 37 10.61 6.05 55.98
N ALA A 38 11.20 7.04 55.31
CA ALA A 38 12.33 6.94 54.42
C ALA A 38 13.62 6.71 55.21
N VAL A 39 14.52 5.84 54.72
CA VAL A 39 15.97 5.95 54.94
C VAL A 39 16.71 5.56 53.66
N LYS A 40 17.80 6.30 53.46
CA LYS A 40 18.68 6.50 52.31
C LYS A 40 19.81 5.45 52.18
N PRO A 41 20.65 5.54 51.12
CA PRO A 41 21.62 4.53 50.68
C PRO A 41 23.05 4.80 51.17
N GLU A 42 23.93 3.78 51.09
CA GLU A 42 25.41 3.86 51.13
C GLU A 42 25.96 2.71 50.24
N ASP A 43 26.71 3.01 49.16
CA ASP A 43 28.20 3.12 49.05
C ASP A 43 28.94 1.77 49.20
N LYS A 44 30.05 1.41 48.54
CA LYS A 44 30.91 1.87 47.43
C LYS A 44 31.95 0.75 47.16
N GLU A 45 32.81 0.98 46.16
CA GLU A 45 34.09 0.32 45.79
C GLU A 45 33.98 -0.94 44.90
N GLU A 46 34.37 -0.88 43.61
CA GLU A 46 35.67 -0.62 42.96
C GLU A 46 36.56 -1.87 42.81
N SER A 47 36.81 -2.25 41.55
CA SER A 47 38.15 -2.62 41.08
C SER A 47 38.23 -2.48 39.55
N ASN A 48 39.01 -1.51 39.11
CA ASN A 48 39.50 -1.33 37.75
C ASN A 48 40.47 -2.45 37.35
N LEU A 49 40.49 -2.79 36.06
CA LEU A 49 41.69 -3.29 35.39
C LEU A 49 41.73 -2.73 33.97
N ASP A 50 42.81 -2.00 33.75
CA ASP A 50 43.23 -1.14 32.65
C ASP A 50 44.04 -1.96 31.63
N LEU A 51 43.83 -1.71 30.33
CA LEU A 51 44.80 -1.91 29.25
C LEU A 51 44.40 -0.98 28.09
N GLY A 52 45.06 0.17 28.00
CA GLY A 52 45.14 0.99 26.79
C GLY A 52 46.42 0.71 26.01
N GLU A 53 46.35 0.88 24.68
CA GLU A 53 47.47 1.22 23.76
C GLU A 53 46.82 2.02 22.62
N GLU A 54 47.02 3.33 22.50
CA GLU A 54 48.19 4.08 21.97
C GLU A 54 47.91 4.55 20.52
N TYR A 55 47.67 5.86 20.37
CA TYR A 55 47.55 6.57 19.10
C TYR A 55 48.91 7.20 18.77
N THR A 56 49.42 6.97 17.57
CA THR A 56 50.53 7.74 16.99
C THR A 56 50.06 8.48 15.75
N GLU A 57 50.16 9.81 15.80
CA GLU A 57 50.25 10.70 14.64
C GLU A 57 51.68 10.65 14.07
N ASP A 58 51.83 10.57 12.75
CA ASP A 58 52.70 11.43 11.93
C ASP A 58 52.80 10.87 10.50
N GLU A 59 52.47 11.72 9.50
CA GLU A 59 53.37 12.11 8.40
C GLU A 59 52.59 12.93 7.35
N LYS A 60 52.99 14.20 7.23
CA LYS A 60 52.77 15.05 6.06
C LYS A 60 54.00 14.94 5.16
N ASP A 61 53.77 14.87 3.86
CA ASP A 61 54.42 15.69 2.79
C ASP A 61 54.48 14.90 1.47
N ASN A 62 53.76 15.37 0.45
CA ASN A 62 54.38 16.02 -0.71
C ASN A 62 53.35 16.40 -1.78
N LEU A 63 53.58 17.60 -2.31
CA LEU A 63 52.91 18.28 -3.40
C LEU A 63 53.52 17.87 -4.76
N ASP A 64 52.70 18.10 -5.79
CA ASP A 64 53.03 18.49 -7.16
C ASP A 64 53.18 17.46 -8.30
N ASP A 65 52.58 17.91 -9.41
CA ASP A 65 52.91 17.72 -10.83
C ASP A 65 52.18 16.69 -11.73
N ASP A 66 51.25 17.29 -12.50
CA ASP A 66 51.22 17.41 -13.97
C ASP A 66 50.64 16.29 -14.88
N LYS A 67 49.73 16.78 -15.74
CA LYS A 67 49.49 16.47 -17.19
C LYS A 67 49.14 15.04 -17.61
N LYS A 68 47.95 14.89 -18.22
CA LYS A 68 47.72 14.69 -19.67
C LYS A 68 48.57 13.56 -20.25
N ASP A 69 47.91 12.53 -20.78
CA ASP A 69 48.10 12.13 -22.18
C ASP A 69 47.00 11.16 -22.63
N GLU A 70 46.37 11.50 -23.76
CA GLU A 70 45.67 10.59 -24.66
C GLU A 70 46.71 9.78 -25.42
N VAL A 71 46.63 8.45 -25.45
CA VAL A 71 47.15 7.65 -26.57
C VAL A 71 46.22 6.49 -26.85
N ASN A 72 45.76 6.47 -28.09
CA ASN A 72 45.06 5.42 -28.80
C ASN A 72 46.10 4.48 -29.43
N LEU A 73 45.99 3.16 -29.29
CA LEU A 73 46.73 2.19 -30.11
C LEU A 73 45.94 0.87 -30.20
N ASP A 74 45.39 0.63 -31.39
CA ASP A 74 45.05 -0.68 -31.93
C ASP A 74 46.35 -1.50 -32.16
N ASP A 75 46.34 -2.80 -31.89
CA ASP A 75 46.57 -3.82 -32.93
C ASP A 75 46.52 -5.27 -32.41
N ASN A 76 45.98 -6.10 -33.31
CA ASN A 76 45.77 -7.55 -33.39
C ASN A 76 46.86 -8.52 -32.88
N LEU A 77 46.40 -9.75 -32.54
CA LEU A 77 46.84 -11.09 -33.00
C LEU A 77 46.13 -12.15 -32.13
N ASP A 78 45.07 -12.84 -32.56
CA ASP A 78 44.99 -14.03 -33.45
C ASP A 78 45.72 -15.30 -32.95
N LEU A 79 44.97 -16.35 -32.57
CA LEU A 79 44.91 -17.65 -33.27
C LEU A 79 44.35 -18.79 -32.40
N GLY A 80 43.27 -19.39 -32.92
CA GLY A 80 43.09 -20.85 -33.00
C GLY A 80 42.04 -21.50 -32.09
N ASP A 81 41.26 -22.50 -32.51
CA ASP A 81 40.96 -23.05 -33.84
C ASP A 81 39.84 -24.12 -33.68
N TYR A 82 39.28 -24.54 -34.81
CA TYR A 82 38.45 -25.73 -35.10
C TYR A 82 36.95 -25.76 -34.69
N HIS A 83 35.99 -25.53 -35.61
CA HIS A 83 35.48 -26.39 -36.72
C HIS A 83 34.82 -27.71 -36.29
N ASP A 84 33.49 -27.81 -36.47
CA ASP A 84 32.96 -28.76 -37.45
C ASP A 84 31.65 -28.24 -38.09
N LYS A 85 31.57 -28.39 -39.41
CA LYS A 85 30.42 -28.10 -40.29
C LYS A 85 30.02 -29.44 -40.92
N ASN A 86 28.72 -29.66 -41.13
CA ASN A 86 28.14 -30.08 -42.41
C ASN A 86 26.64 -30.39 -42.19
N THR A 87 25.70 -29.69 -42.83
CA THR A 87 25.28 -29.76 -44.26
C THR A 87 24.72 -31.15 -44.59
N ASP A 88 23.60 -31.38 -45.28
CA ASP A 88 22.92 -30.56 -46.29
C ASP A 88 21.66 -31.31 -46.80
N ASN A 89 20.70 -30.55 -47.37
CA ASN A 89 19.89 -30.88 -48.58
C ASN A 89 18.80 -31.99 -48.52
N LYS A 90 17.68 -31.96 -49.26
CA LYS A 90 16.97 -31.00 -50.13
C LYS A 90 15.68 -31.71 -50.65
N ASP A 91 14.75 -30.94 -51.24
CA ASP A 91 13.69 -31.32 -52.22
C ASP A 91 12.49 -32.15 -51.68
N GLU A 92 11.23 -32.05 -52.12
CA GLU A 92 10.47 -31.25 -53.12
C GLU A 92 8.95 -31.49 -52.83
N ASP A 93 8.10 -30.53 -53.22
CA ASP A 93 6.69 -30.60 -53.65
C ASP A 93 5.61 -31.44 -52.90
N ASP A 94 4.52 -30.79 -52.45
CA ASP A 94 3.23 -30.80 -53.20
C ASP A 94 2.14 -29.86 -52.61
N LYS A 95 1.20 -29.50 -53.48
CA LYS A 95 0.16 -28.45 -53.42
C LYS A 95 -0.96 -28.68 -52.39
N ASN A 96 -1.61 -27.60 -51.90
CA ASN A 96 -2.95 -27.14 -52.34
C ASN A 96 -3.69 -26.21 -51.32
N SER A 97 -4.19 -25.08 -51.84
CA SER A 97 -5.38 -24.27 -51.47
C SER A 97 -5.70 -23.91 -49.99
N ASN A 98 -5.70 -22.61 -49.66
CA ASN A 98 -6.95 -21.82 -49.64
C ASN A 98 -6.72 -20.31 -49.49
N LYS A 99 -7.68 -19.58 -50.05
CA LYS A 99 -7.71 -18.18 -50.44
C LYS A 99 -8.39 -17.29 -49.37
N ASP A 100 -8.09 -16.00 -49.47
CA ASP A 100 -8.88 -14.82 -49.06
C ASP A 100 -8.89 -14.41 -47.56
N LYS A 101 -8.19 -13.30 -47.25
CA LYS A 101 -8.73 -12.03 -46.70
C LYS A 101 -7.62 -11.08 -46.22
N ASP A 102 -7.07 -10.30 -47.14
CA ASP A 102 -6.36 -9.05 -46.86
C ASP A 102 -7.21 -7.93 -47.48
N ASP A 103 -7.85 -7.11 -46.65
CA ASP A 103 -8.37 -5.75 -46.97
C ASP A 103 -9.18 -5.21 -45.78
N GLU A 104 -8.53 -4.83 -44.66
CA GLU A 104 -9.17 -3.96 -43.64
C GLU A 104 -8.18 -3.30 -42.65
N LYS A 105 -7.01 -2.81 -43.12
CA LYS A 105 -6.05 -2.09 -42.25
C LYS A 105 -5.68 -0.66 -42.66
N ASP A 106 -6.16 -0.16 -43.79
CA ASP A 106 -5.73 1.14 -44.32
C ASP A 106 -6.77 2.27 -44.22
N LYS A 107 -7.63 2.25 -43.20
CA LYS A 107 -8.61 3.33 -42.98
C LYS A 107 -8.66 3.95 -41.58
N PHE A 108 -7.67 3.66 -40.74
CA PHE A 108 -7.61 4.17 -39.35
C PHE A 108 -6.51 5.20 -39.10
N ASN A 109 -5.68 5.53 -40.10
CA ASN A 109 -4.47 6.35 -39.94
C ASN A 109 -4.58 7.79 -40.50
N THR A 110 -5.79 8.31 -40.72
CA THR A 110 -5.97 9.66 -41.30
C THR A 110 -6.83 10.63 -40.48
N GLU A 111 -7.16 10.32 -39.23
CA GLU A 111 -7.84 11.27 -38.31
C GLU A 111 -7.12 11.41 -36.94
N ILE A 112 -5.80 11.19 -36.89
CA ILE A 112 -4.97 11.47 -35.71
C ILE A 112 -3.83 12.41 -36.12
N SER A 113 -4.15 13.65 -36.49
CA SER A 113 -3.13 14.67 -36.76
C SER A 113 -3.53 16.10 -36.39
N ASP A 114 -4.57 16.32 -35.58
CA ASP A 114 -5.08 17.69 -35.36
C ASP A 114 -5.53 18.00 -33.92
N LEU A 115 -4.92 17.35 -32.91
CA LEU A 115 -5.14 17.71 -31.51
C LEU A 115 -3.81 17.78 -30.75
N THR A 116 -2.94 18.68 -31.19
CA THR A 116 -1.84 19.21 -30.38
C THR A 116 -2.20 20.62 -29.94
N GLU A 117 -2.93 20.73 -28.83
CA GLU A 117 -2.89 21.95 -28.01
C GLU A 117 -2.29 21.60 -26.64
N GLU A 118 -1.21 22.30 -26.33
CA GLU A 118 -0.42 22.21 -25.12
C GLU A 118 -1.26 22.49 -23.87
N VAL A 119 -1.27 21.57 -22.90
CA VAL A 119 -1.75 21.86 -21.55
C VAL A 119 -0.59 21.72 -20.57
N THR A 120 -0.02 22.87 -20.24
CA THR A 120 1.01 23.05 -19.22
C THR A 120 0.37 23.25 -17.85
N GLU A 121 0.06 22.17 -17.12
CA GLU A 121 -0.28 22.30 -15.69
C GLU A 121 0.42 21.24 -14.80
N THR A 122 1.11 21.74 -13.78
CA THR A 122 1.79 21.00 -12.71
C THR A 122 0.77 20.35 -11.75
N PRO A 123 0.86 19.04 -11.40
CA PRO A 123 -0.21 18.32 -10.70
C PRO A 123 0.00 18.27 -9.17
N ALA A 124 0.63 19.29 -8.58
CA ALA A 124 0.66 19.46 -7.12
C ALA A 124 -0.70 19.96 -6.56
N ASN A 125 -1.66 20.28 -7.44
CA ASN A 125 -3.02 20.72 -7.12
C ASN A 125 -4.03 20.00 -8.02
N ILE A 126 -4.30 18.71 -7.79
CA ILE A 126 -5.58 18.17 -8.27
C ILE A 126 -6.65 18.76 -7.34
N SER A 127 -7.34 19.80 -7.79
CA SER A 127 -8.51 20.33 -7.11
C SER A 127 -9.66 19.34 -7.28
N VAL A 128 -9.68 18.29 -6.45
CA VAL A 128 -10.87 17.46 -6.29
C VAL A 128 -11.97 18.38 -5.77
N GLU A 129 -13.01 18.59 -6.56
CA GLU A 129 -14.16 19.39 -6.14
C GLU A 129 -14.91 18.60 -5.06
N TYR A 130 -14.66 18.97 -3.81
CA TYR A 130 -15.33 18.42 -2.63
C TYR A 130 -16.84 18.69 -2.73
N GLY A 131 -17.66 17.68 -2.44
CA GLY A 131 -19.11 17.77 -2.57
C GLY A 131 -19.70 18.93 -1.78
N SER A 132 -20.54 19.75 -2.41
CA SER A 132 -21.27 20.84 -1.75
C SER A 132 -22.58 20.34 -1.13
N GLY A 133 -22.76 20.47 0.19
CA GLY A 133 -24.02 20.15 0.87
C GLY A 133 -23.93 20.14 2.41
N LYS A 134 -25.07 20.30 3.10
CA LYS A 134 -25.14 20.36 4.58
C LYS A 134 -24.81 19.04 5.31
N ASP A 135 -24.70 17.92 4.58
CA ASP A 135 -24.52 16.57 5.13
C ASP A 135 -23.29 15.83 4.55
N VAL A 136 -22.31 16.58 4.03
CA VAL A 136 -20.99 16.06 3.63
C VAL A 136 -19.99 16.41 4.72
N ILE A 137 -19.37 15.40 5.31
CA ILE A 137 -18.31 15.55 6.30
C ILE A 137 -16.95 15.22 5.67
N GLU A 138 -15.88 15.85 6.14
CA GLU A 138 -14.55 15.63 5.56
C GLU A 138 -14.52 15.86 4.03
N GLY A 139 -15.39 16.73 3.52
CA GLY A 139 -15.38 17.14 2.11
C GLY A 139 -16.00 16.18 1.10
N ASP A 140 -16.04 14.87 1.35
CA ASP A 140 -16.50 13.85 0.37
C ASP A 140 -17.28 12.68 1.00
N ILE A 141 -17.43 12.65 2.33
CA ILE A 141 -18.21 11.61 3.01
C ILE A 141 -19.65 12.09 3.19
N LYS A 142 -20.58 11.51 2.44
CA LYS A 142 -22.00 11.75 2.60
C LYS A 142 -22.60 10.88 3.69
N LEU A 143 -23.25 11.50 4.66
CA LEU A 143 -23.96 10.78 5.72
C LEU A 143 -25.39 10.44 5.32
N THR A 144 -25.89 9.30 5.79
CA THR A 144 -27.34 9.07 5.86
C THR A 144 -27.97 9.94 6.96
N PRO A 145 -29.29 10.20 6.94
CA PRO A 145 -29.94 10.97 7.99
C PRO A 145 -29.67 10.45 9.41
N GLU A 146 -29.64 9.14 9.61
CA GLU A 146 -29.35 8.48 10.88
C GLU A 146 -27.89 8.67 11.29
N GLN A 147 -26.94 8.52 10.36
CA GLN A 147 -25.53 8.84 10.63
C GLN A 147 -25.35 10.32 10.96
N ALA A 148 -26.04 11.21 10.25
CA ALA A 148 -26.01 12.65 10.51
C ALA A 148 -26.61 12.99 11.87
N ALA A 149 -27.66 12.29 12.31
CA ALA A 149 -28.25 12.44 13.64
C ALA A 149 -27.29 11.99 14.74
N ILE A 150 -26.62 10.85 14.58
CA ILE A 150 -25.59 10.36 15.51
C ILE A 150 -24.42 11.35 15.57
N PHE A 151 -23.93 11.80 14.41
CA PHE A 151 -22.85 12.77 14.31
C PHE A 151 -23.21 14.11 14.97
N LYS A 152 -24.46 14.59 14.82
CA LYS A 152 -24.93 15.82 15.48
C LYS A 152 -25.03 15.69 17.00
N ARG A 153 -25.28 14.47 17.52
CA ARG A 153 -25.47 14.22 18.96
C ARG A 153 -24.14 14.18 19.72
N GLY A 154 -23.14 13.48 19.19
CA GLY A 154 -21.89 13.23 19.92
C GLY A 154 -20.65 13.29 19.04
N GLY A 155 -20.76 13.90 17.86
CA GLY A 155 -19.64 14.15 16.96
C GLY A 155 -19.04 12.86 16.38
N TRP A 156 -17.74 12.95 16.07
CA TRP A 156 -16.96 11.85 15.51
C TRP A 156 -16.92 10.64 16.41
N ASP A 157 -16.68 10.85 17.70
CA ASP A 157 -16.53 9.76 18.65
C ASP A 157 -17.83 8.96 18.72
N GLU A 158 -19.00 9.58 18.67
CA GLU A 158 -20.25 8.82 18.69
C GLU A 158 -20.58 8.13 17.36
N LEU A 159 -20.24 8.74 16.22
CA LEU A 159 -20.41 8.11 14.91
C LEU A 159 -19.49 6.89 14.76
N VAL A 160 -18.24 7.00 15.23
CA VAL A 160 -17.21 5.96 15.15
C VAL A 160 -17.38 4.90 16.25
N ASN A 161 -17.69 5.30 17.50
CA ASN A 161 -18.01 4.42 18.63
C ASN A 161 -19.37 3.75 18.53
N SER A 162 -20.21 4.15 17.58
CA SER A 162 -21.28 3.28 17.09
C SER A 162 -20.69 2.11 16.29
N GLU A 163 -19.68 1.46 16.87
CA GLU A 163 -19.10 0.25 16.34
C GLU A 163 -20.21 -0.81 16.18
N ALA A 164 -21.30 -0.76 16.92
CA ALA A 164 -22.49 -1.57 16.66
C ALA A 164 -23.10 -1.36 15.25
N TRP A 165 -23.10 -0.15 14.67
CA TRP A 165 -23.69 0.08 13.35
C TRP A 165 -22.75 -0.34 12.22
N LEU A 166 -21.47 0.06 12.27
CA LEU A 166 -20.47 -0.37 11.28
C LEU A 166 -20.13 -1.85 11.41
N ARG A 167 -20.17 -2.45 12.61
CA ARG A 167 -19.96 -3.91 12.81
C ARG A 167 -21.21 -4.73 12.48
N ASN A 168 -22.42 -4.25 12.78
CA ASN A 168 -23.63 -5.08 12.64
C ASN A 168 -24.45 -4.82 11.37
N HIS A 169 -24.34 -3.66 10.70
CA HIS A 169 -25.26 -3.30 9.59
C HIS A 169 -24.63 -2.57 8.40
N GLY A 170 -23.49 -1.89 8.57
CA GLY A 170 -22.84 -1.05 7.55
C GLY A 170 -21.85 -1.79 6.63
N LYS A 171 -21.89 -3.12 6.58
CA LYS A 171 -20.91 -3.94 5.84
C LYS A 171 -21.54 -4.57 4.59
N TRP A 172 -20.83 -4.49 3.47
CA TRP A 172 -21.20 -5.20 2.25
C TRP A 172 -20.88 -6.70 2.33
N SER A 173 -21.58 -7.51 1.53
CA SER A 173 -21.11 -8.86 1.20
C SER A 173 -19.80 -8.78 0.42
N ARG A 174 -19.03 -9.87 0.39
CA ARG A 174 -17.79 -9.94 -0.41
C ARG A 174 -18.06 -9.72 -1.90
N THR A 175 -19.24 -10.12 -2.38
CA THR A 175 -19.73 -9.78 -3.71
C THR A 175 -20.58 -8.51 -3.63
N ILE A 176 -20.18 -7.47 -4.36
CA ILE A 176 -20.81 -6.14 -4.36
C ILE A 176 -21.37 -5.85 -5.75
N PRO A 177 -22.70 -5.95 -5.94
CA PRO A 177 -23.32 -5.63 -7.21
C PRO A 177 -23.21 -4.14 -7.51
N TYR A 178 -22.98 -3.77 -8.77
CA TYR A 178 -22.95 -2.37 -9.18
C TYR A 178 -23.55 -2.09 -10.57
N THR A 179 -23.90 -0.83 -10.79
CA THR A 179 -24.24 -0.26 -12.11
C THR A 179 -23.49 1.05 -12.33
N ILE A 180 -23.38 1.48 -13.59
CA ILE A 180 -22.76 2.76 -13.98
C ILE A 180 -23.78 3.55 -14.80
N SER A 181 -23.94 4.84 -14.51
CA SER A 181 -24.87 5.72 -15.24
C SER A 181 -24.33 7.14 -15.36
N GLY A 182 -24.18 7.64 -16.58
CA GLY A 182 -23.78 9.04 -16.83
C GLY A 182 -22.33 9.40 -16.45
N VAL A 183 -21.48 8.42 -16.16
CA VAL A 183 -20.03 8.64 -15.90
C VAL A 183 -19.29 8.69 -17.24
N ALA A 184 -18.46 9.71 -17.44
CA ALA A 184 -17.67 9.91 -18.66
C ALA A 184 -16.59 8.83 -18.85
N THR A 185 -16.05 8.72 -20.07
CA THR A 185 -15.13 7.62 -20.45
C THR A 185 -13.86 7.60 -19.60
N ARG A 186 -13.26 8.76 -19.33
CA ARG A 186 -12.03 8.87 -18.53
C ARG A 186 -12.22 8.35 -17.11
N GLU A 187 -13.27 8.80 -16.41
CA GLU A 187 -13.60 8.37 -15.06
C GLU A 187 -14.08 6.90 -15.04
N ARG A 188 -14.70 6.41 -16.11
CA ARG A 188 -15.07 5.00 -16.23
C ARG A 188 -13.84 4.09 -16.35
N ASN A 189 -12.82 4.50 -17.10
CA ASN A 189 -11.56 3.76 -17.18
C ASN A 189 -10.86 3.74 -15.81
N ALA A 190 -10.81 4.89 -15.13
CA ALA A 190 -10.30 4.99 -13.76
C ALA A 190 -11.08 4.09 -12.78
N LEU A 191 -12.40 4.00 -12.91
CA LEU A 191 -13.24 3.09 -12.13
C LEU A 191 -12.92 1.61 -12.42
N THR A 192 -12.74 1.24 -13.68
CA THR A 192 -12.34 -0.13 -14.07
C THR A 192 -11.01 -0.52 -13.43
N ASN A 193 -10.00 0.35 -13.52
CA ASN A 193 -8.69 0.13 -12.90
C ASN A 193 -8.80 0.04 -11.37
N SER A 194 -9.62 0.89 -10.76
CA SER A 194 -9.91 0.86 -9.32
C SER A 194 -10.55 -0.45 -8.88
N ILE A 195 -11.55 -0.94 -9.62
CA ILE A 195 -12.20 -2.23 -9.34
C ILE A 195 -11.20 -3.39 -9.47
N LYS A 196 -10.32 -3.36 -10.49
CA LYS A 196 -9.27 -4.35 -10.67
C LYS A 196 -8.34 -4.43 -9.46
N MET A 197 -7.89 -3.29 -8.92
CA MET A 197 -7.08 -3.26 -7.70
C MET A 197 -7.75 -4.00 -6.52
N PHE A 198 -9.06 -3.79 -6.29
CA PHE A 198 -9.76 -4.52 -5.24
C PHE A 198 -9.85 -6.02 -5.52
N HIS A 199 -10.00 -6.44 -6.78
CA HIS A 199 -10.07 -7.87 -7.14
C HIS A 199 -8.75 -8.58 -6.90
N ASP A 200 -7.64 -7.92 -7.25
CA ASP A 200 -6.29 -8.48 -7.13
C ASP A 200 -5.84 -8.53 -5.66
N LEU A 201 -6.04 -7.45 -4.93
CA LEU A 201 -5.45 -7.25 -3.60
C LEU A 201 -6.34 -7.72 -2.45
N THR A 202 -7.64 -7.94 -2.69
CA THR A 202 -8.61 -8.31 -1.66
C THR A 202 -9.52 -9.47 -2.08
N CYS A 203 -10.35 -9.97 -1.16
CA CYS A 203 -11.38 -10.96 -1.47
C CYS A 203 -12.68 -10.34 -2.03
N LEU A 204 -12.76 -9.01 -2.17
CA LEU A 204 -13.95 -8.33 -2.65
C LEU A 204 -14.11 -8.51 -4.16
N ARG A 205 -15.34 -8.71 -4.61
CA ARG A 205 -15.69 -8.89 -6.02
C ARG A 205 -16.83 -7.96 -6.39
N PHE A 206 -16.53 -7.00 -7.25
CA PHE A 206 -17.54 -6.10 -7.83
C PHE A 206 -18.10 -6.74 -9.10
N THR A 207 -19.41 -6.93 -9.13
CA THR A 207 -20.09 -7.62 -10.24
C THR A 207 -21.20 -6.76 -10.83
N PRO A 208 -21.51 -6.87 -12.13
CA PRO A 208 -22.69 -6.22 -12.69
C PRO A 208 -23.96 -6.59 -11.91
N LYS A 209 -24.82 -5.61 -11.66
CA LYS A 209 -26.08 -5.81 -10.93
C LYS A 209 -27.04 -6.70 -11.73
N LEU A 210 -27.56 -7.73 -11.08
CA LEU A 210 -28.63 -8.59 -11.56
C LEU A 210 -30.00 -8.17 -10.98
N SER A 211 -31.09 -8.69 -11.55
CA SER A 211 -32.47 -8.32 -11.17
C SER A 211 -32.77 -8.59 -9.70
N TYR A 212 -32.26 -9.70 -9.15
CA TYR A 212 -32.47 -10.10 -7.75
C TYR A 212 -31.58 -9.36 -6.75
N ASN A 213 -30.53 -8.65 -7.21
CA ASN A 213 -29.71 -7.85 -6.31
C ASN A 213 -30.51 -6.62 -5.83
N ARG A 214 -30.93 -6.66 -4.56
CA ARG A 214 -31.63 -5.55 -3.91
C ARG A 214 -30.68 -4.43 -3.48
N ASP A 215 -29.52 -4.80 -2.93
CA ASP A 215 -28.52 -3.86 -2.45
C ASP A 215 -27.37 -3.79 -3.45
N TYR A 216 -27.07 -2.59 -3.95
CA TYR A 216 -26.04 -2.37 -4.95
C TYR A 216 -25.56 -0.92 -4.93
N ILE A 217 -24.35 -0.72 -5.46
CA ILE A 217 -23.76 0.60 -5.70
C ILE A 217 -24.14 1.06 -7.10
N GLN A 218 -24.51 2.32 -7.27
CA GLN A 218 -24.60 2.94 -8.59
C GLN A 218 -23.57 4.07 -8.67
N PHE A 219 -22.62 3.92 -9.60
CA PHE A 219 -21.67 4.98 -9.93
C PHE A 219 -22.35 5.98 -10.87
N VAL A 220 -22.33 7.25 -10.50
CA VAL A 220 -23.01 8.35 -11.20
C VAL A 220 -22.09 9.55 -11.34
N SER A 221 -22.37 10.47 -12.27
CA SER A 221 -21.71 11.79 -12.29
C SER A 221 -22.64 12.83 -11.65
N ARG A 222 -22.33 13.26 -10.41
CA ARG A 222 -23.15 14.22 -9.64
C ARG A 222 -22.31 15.12 -8.73
N GLY A 223 -21.88 16.28 -9.25
CA GLY A 223 -21.31 17.38 -8.44
C GLY A 223 -20.20 16.93 -7.47
N GLY A 224 -18.97 16.85 -7.98
CA GLY A 224 -17.80 16.41 -7.23
C GLY A 224 -17.67 14.89 -7.07
N CYS A 225 -16.63 14.50 -6.34
CA CYS A 225 -16.34 13.12 -5.95
C CYS A 225 -16.82 12.93 -4.50
N TRP A 226 -17.68 11.94 -4.26
CA TRP A 226 -18.17 11.65 -2.92
C TRP A 226 -18.85 10.28 -2.84
N SER A 227 -18.95 9.75 -1.63
CA SER A 227 -19.53 8.45 -1.36
C SER A 227 -20.22 8.41 0.00
N TYR A 228 -21.16 7.49 0.16
CA TYR A 228 -21.70 7.19 1.48
C TYR A 228 -20.71 6.36 2.29
N LEU A 229 -20.73 6.54 3.61
CA LEU A 229 -19.90 5.72 4.50
C LEU A 229 -20.55 4.36 4.77
N GLY A 230 -19.93 3.29 4.26
CA GLY A 230 -20.37 1.91 4.45
C GLY A 230 -21.63 1.56 3.64
N LYS A 231 -22.12 0.33 3.81
CA LYS A 231 -23.39 -0.11 3.21
C LYS A 231 -24.57 0.58 3.92
N ARG A 232 -25.42 1.26 3.15
CA ARG A 232 -26.67 1.81 3.67
C ARG A 232 -27.64 0.70 4.10
N PRO A 233 -28.30 0.81 5.26
CA PRO A 233 -29.38 -0.08 5.71
C PRO A 233 -30.45 -0.33 4.64
N GLY A 234 -31.08 -1.50 4.69
CA GLY A 234 -32.13 -1.89 3.72
C GLY A 234 -33.39 -1.02 3.77
N SER A 235 -33.61 -0.28 4.86
CA SER A 235 -34.71 0.68 5.01
C SER A 235 -34.61 1.88 4.07
N TYR A 236 -33.42 2.16 3.52
CA TYR A 236 -33.23 3.28 2.61
C TYR A 236 -33.52 2.93 1.16
N ALA A 237 -33.96 3.94 0.41
CA ALA A 237 -34.09 3.86 -1.04
C ALA A 237 -32.76 3.48 -1.70
N ARG A 238 -32.82 2.45 -2.55
CA ARG A 238 -31.76 1.99 -3.44
C ARG A 238 -31.86 2.75 -4.77
N PRO A 239 -30.75 2.98 -5.48
CA PRO A 239 -29.37 2.55 -5.19
C PRO A 239 -28.66 3.34 -4.09
N GLN A 240 -27.52 2.82 -3.62
CA GLN A 240 -26.51 3.63 -2.94
C GLN A 240 -25.62 4.29 -3.99
N LEU A 241 -25.59 5.62 -4.00
CA LEU A 241 -24.83 6.38 -4.99
C LEU A 241 -23.38 6.54 -4.58
N VAL A 242 -22.50 6.48 -5.57
CA VAL A 242 -21.11 6.96 -5.51
C VAL A 242 -20.95 7.94 -6.67
N SER A 243 -20.55 9.18 -6.38
CA SER A 243 -20.36 10.19 -7.41
C SER A 243 -18.93 10.22 -7.91
N LEU A 244 -18.79 10.14 -9.23
CA LEU A 244 -17.57 10.28 -10.01
C LEU A 244 -17.83 11.32 -11.11
N ALA A 245 -17.84 12.60 -10.71
CA ALA A 245 -17.94 13.72 -11.64
C ALA A 245 -16.63 13.94 -12.42
N SER A 246 -16.62 14.94 -13.31
CA SER A 246 -15.41 15.31 -14.05
C SER A 246 -14.25 15.60 -13.09
N GLY A 247 -13.09 15.00 -13.35
CA GLY A 247 -11.90 15.13 -12.49
C GLY A 247 -11.73 14.00 -11.46
N CYS A 248 -12.73 13.12 -11.30
CA CYS A 248 -12.63 11.93 -10.45
C CYS A 248 -11.90 10.77 -11.16
N HIS A 249 -10.69 11.03 -11.67
CA HIS A 249 -9.84 10.06 -12.38
C HIS A 249 -8.71 9.51 -11.48
N LEU A 250 -7.72 8.79 -12.05
CA LEU A 250 -6.69 8.05 -11.31
C LEU A 250 -7.31 7.08 -10.28
N ALA A 251 -6.83 7.03 -9.04
CA ALA A 251 -7.40 6.19 -7.98
C ALA A 251 -8.48 6.90 -7.15
N VAL A 252 -9.01 8.06 -7.60
CA VAL A 252 -10.16 8.69 -6.91
C VAL A 252 -11.39 7.76 -6.84
N PRO A 253 -11.75 6.98 -7.89
CA PRO A 253 -12.84 6.01 -7.74
C PRO A 253 -12.57 4.96 -6.67
N ALA A 254 -11.32 4.52 -6.48
CA ALA A 254 -10.96 3.62 -5.38
C ALA A 254 -11.14 4.27 -4.01
N HIS A 255 -10.81 5.56 -3.87
CA HIS A 255 -11.04 6.35 -2.65
C HIS A 255 -12.54 6.36 -2.29
N GLU A 256 -13.39 6.66 -3.26
CA GLU A 256 -14.85 6.68 -3.05
C GLU A 256 -15.43 5.29 -2.74
N ILE A 257 -14.86 4.25 -3.34
CA ILE A 257 -15.20 2.86 -2.99
C ILE A 257 -14.78 2.56 -1.56
N MET A 258 -13.61 3.01 -1.09
CA MET A 258 -13.18 2.79 0.29
C MET A 258 -14.14 3.44 1.30
N HIS A 259 -14.66 4.63 1.02
CA HIS A 259 -15.75 5.21 1.81
C HIS A 259 -17.00 4.32 1.80
N ALA A 260 -17.43 3.83 0.62
CA ALA A 260 -18.57 2.91 0.50
C ALA A 260 -18.36 1.59 1.26
N LEU A 261 -17.10 1.19 1.46
CA LEU A 261 -16.69 0.03 2.27
C LEU A 261 -16.60 0.33 3.77
N GLY A 262 -16.73 1.59 4.17
CA GLY A 262 -16.78 2.06 5.56
C GLY A 262 -15.45 2.58 6.08
N ARG A 263 -14.57 3.09 5.21
CA ARG A 263 -13.32 3.75 5.61
C ARG A 263 -13.53 5.26 5.75
N PHE A 264 -12.96 5.81 6.81
CA PHE A 264 -12.77 7.24 6.99
C PHE A 264 -11.38 7.64 6.49
N HIS A 265 -11.09 8.93 6.57
CA HIS A 265 -9.79 9.42 6.24
C HIS A 265 -8.70 9.08 7.27
N GLU A 266 -7.49 8.88 6.76
CA GLU A 266 -6.30 8.53 7.54
C GLU A 266 -5.85 9.69 8.45
N GLN A 267 -5.93 10.94 7.97
CA GLN A 267 -5.55 12.11 8.79
C GLN A 267 -6.51 12.37 9.97
N SER A 268 -7.64 11.66 10.02
CA SER A 268 -8.62 11.77 11.11
C SER A 268 -8.42 10.70 12.18
N ARG A 269 -7.40 9.84 12.09
CA ARG A 269 -7.08 8.86 13.13
C ARG A 269 -6.79 9.50 14.49
N ALA A 270 -7.14 8.80 15.56
CA ALA A 270 -6.84 9.16 16.94
C ALA A 270 -5.36 9.48 17.20
N ASP A 271 -4.44 8.74 16.56
CA ASP A 271 -3.00 8.82 16.76
C ASP A 271 -2.28 9.76 15.77
N ARG A 272 -3.02 10.46 14.88
CA ARG A 272 -2.45 11.20 13.76
C ARG A 272 -1.48 12.31 14.18
N ASP A 273 -1.67 12.94 15.33
CA ASP A 273 -0.80 14.04 15.81
C ASP A 273 0.64 13.60 16.16
N ARG A 274 0.89 12.28 16.25
CA ARG A 274 2.25 11.72 16.33
C ARG A 274 2.99 11.80 15.00
N TYR A 275 2.26 11.83 13.89
CA TYR A 275 2.74 11.63 12.52
C TYR A 275 2.60 12.88 11.66
N VAL A 276 1.56 13.68 11.87
CA VAL A 276 1.34 14.92 11.13
C VAL A 276 0.98 16.05 12.09
N ARG A 277 1.22 17.28 11.65
CA ARG A 277 0.79 18.50 12.33
C ARG A 277 -0.16 19.28 11.44
N ILE A 278 -1.31 19.66 12.02
CA ILE A 278 -2.28 20.52 11.35
C ILE A 278 -1.93 21.99 11.55
N ILE A 279 -1.84 22.74 10.46
CA ILE A 279 -1.57 24.19 10.44
C ILE A 279 -2.90 24.93 10.32
N THR A 280 -3.57 25.12 11.45
CA THR A 280 -4.91 25.72 11.50
C THR A 280 -4.95 27.12 10.89
N GLY A 281 -3.86 27.89 11.00
CA GLY A 281 -3.71 29.21 10.39
C GLY A 281 -3.72 29.24 8.85
N ASN A 282 -3.61 28.09 8.17
CA ASN A 282 -3.72 27.99 6.72
C ASN A 282 -5.08 27.46 6.24
N ILE A 283 -5.97 27.07 7.15
CA ILE A 283 -7.27 26.46 6.79
C ILE A 283 -8.29 27.55 6.45
N ARG A 284 -9.12 27.32 5.41
CA ARG A 284 -10.27 28.15 5.07
C ARG A 284 -11.24 28.30 6.25
N ASN A 285 -11.81 29.49 6.42
CA ASN A 285 -12.79 29.73 7.48
C ASN A 285 -13.98 28.75 7.34
N GLY A 286 -14.34 28.07 8.43
CA GLY A 286 -15.42 27.07 8.46
C GLY A 286 -15.00 25.63 8.13
N TYR A 287 -13.76 25.38 7.71
CA TYR A 287 -13.30 24.04 7.29
C TYR A 287 -12.44 23.31 8.34
N ALA A 288 -12.12 23.94 9.47
CA ALA A 288 -11.28 23.36 10.52
C ALA A 288 -11.86 22.05 11.11
N SER A 289 -13.18 21.86 11.06
CA SER A 289 -13.84 20.64 11.53
C SER A 289 -13.48 19.38 10.73
N ASN A 290 -13.05 19.52 9.47
CA ASN A 290 -12.62 18.41 8.62
C ASN A 290 -11.27 17.80 9.05
N PHE A 291 -10.57 18.43 9.99
CA PHE A 291 -9.30 17.95 10.54
C PHE A 291 -9.43 17.46 11.98
N ARG A 292 -10.65 17.24 12.49
CA ARG A 292 -10.82 16.69 13.83
C ARG A 292 -10.40 15.23 13.85
N ILE A 293 -9.66 14.84 14.90
CA ILE A 293 -9.35 13.44 15.14
C ILE A 293 -10.60 12.70 15.63
N GLN A 294 -10.67 11.42 15.33
CA GLN A 294 -11.63 10.46 15.85
C GLN A 294 -10.97 9.81 17.07
N THR A 295 -11.28 10.27 18.29
CA THR A 295 -10.48 9.91 19.48
C THR A 295 -10.53 8.43 19.83
N THR A 296 -11.53 7.73 19.30
CA THR A 296 -11.78 6.31 19.57
C THR A 296 -11.68 5.42 18.33
N SER A 297 -11.24 5.96 17.19
CA SER A 297 -10.97 5.11 16.03
C SER A 297 -9.83 4.15 16.36
N ASP A 298 -10.13 2.86 16.45
CA ASP A 298 -9.07 1.85 16.47
C ASP A 298 -8.41 1.87 15.09
N SER A 299 -7.11 2.17 15.06
CA SER A 299 -6.28 1.99 13.87
C SER A 299 -6.18 0.52 13.44
N GLN A 300 -6.89 -0.37 14.12
CA GLN A 300 -6.79 -1.82 14.04
C GLN A 300 -5.35 -2.24 14.30
N SER A 301 -4.67 -1.47 15.15
CA SER A 301 -3.23 -1.53 15.42
C SER A 301 -2.34 -1.47 14.16
N LEU A 302 -2.84 -1.00 13.01
CA LEU A 302 -2.01 -0.77 11.83
C LEU A 302 -1.16 0.51 12.00
N PRO A 303 0.09 0.52 11.46
CA PRO A 303 0.90 1.73 11.37
C PRO A 303 0.16 2.89 10.68
N TYR A 304 0.58 4.12 10.95
CA TYR A 304 0.07 5.30 10.23
C TYR A 304 0.57 5.29 8.80
N ASP A 305 -0.34 5.38 7.83
CA ASP A 305 0.01 5.32 6.42
C ASP A 305 -0.07 6.70 5.76
N TYR A 306 1.07 7.38 5.70
CA TYR A 306 1.21 8.66 5.00
C TYR A 306 0.69 8.60 3.55
N LEU A 307 0.83 7.45 2.91
CA LEU A 307 0.49 7.23 1.51
C LEU A 307 -0.86 6.55 1.34
N SER A 308 -1.63 6.40 2.42
CA SER A 308 -3.00 5.96 2.33
C SER A 308 -3.74 6.81 1.29
N LEU A 309 -4.48 6.13 0.41
CA LEU A 309 -5.39 6.77 -0.51
C LEU A 309 -6.46 7.59 0.24
N MET A 310 -6.72 7.22 1.50
CA MET A 310 -7.63 7.92 2.41
C MET A 310 -6.95 9.06 3.17
N HIS A 311 -5.69 9.40 2.91
CA HIS A 311 -5.05 10.56 3.51
C HIS A 311 -5.31 11.81 2.65
N TYR A 312 -5.56 12.95 3.29
CA TYR A 312 -5.59 14.24 2.62
C TYR A 312 -4.23 14.68 2.11
N GLY A 313 -4.23 15.43 1.01
CA GLY A 313 -3.04 16.14 0.54
C GLY A 313 -2.62 17.28 1.47
N ARG A 314 -1.38 17.74 1.30
CA ARG A 314 -0.76 18.79 2.13
C ARG A 314 -1.53 20.09 2.20
N THR A 315 -2.18 20.48 1.11
CA THR A 315 -2.87 21.77 0.93
C THR A 315 -4.38 21.66 1.04
N ALA A 316 -4.90 20.52 1.51
CA ALA A 316 -6.34 20.30 1.65
C ALA A 316 -7.00 21.45 2.43
N PHE A 317 -8.07 22.02 1.89
CA PHE A 317 -8.79 23.17 2.44
C PHE A 317 -7.92 24.40 2.78
N SER A 318 -6.78 24.58 2.08
CA SER A 318 -5.92 25.75 2.27
C SER A 318 -6.59 27.03 1.77
N ARG A 319 -6.44 28.11 2.53
CA ARG A 319 -6.93 29.45 2.17
C ARG A 319 -5.93 30.27 1.35
N ASN A 320 -4.66 29.85 1.31
CA ASN A 320 -3.53 30.61 0.79
C ASN A 320 -2.56 29.74 -0.03
N GLY A 321 -2.97 28.52 -0.41
CA GLY A 321 -2.12 27.55 -1.10
C GLY A 321 -1.01 26.94 -0.25
N GLN A 322 -0.83 27.39 1.00
CA GLN A 322 0.19 26.86 1.90
C GLN A 322 -0.28 25.57 2.57
N PRO A 323 0.65 24.71 3.05
CA PRO A 323 0.29 23.45 3.68
C PRO A 323 -0.60 23.62 4.92
N THR A 324 -1.70 22.87 4.96
CA THR A 324 -2.55 22.66 6.15
C THR A 324 -2.15 21.41 6.91
N ILE A 325 -1.46 20.45 6.28
CA ILE A 325 -0.91 19.24 6.91
C ILE A 325 0.59 19.15 6.66
N VAL A 326 1.38 19.02 7.72
CA VAL A 326 2.83 18.84 7.66
C VAL A 326 3.25 17.53 8.33
N PRO A 327 3.86 16.58 7.61
CA PRO A 327 4.27 15.30 8.17
C PRO A 327 5.52 15.41 9.07
N ARG A 328 5.72 14.39 9.91
CA ARG A 328 6.80 14.23 10.88
C ARG A 328 7.51 12.88 10.69
N PRO A 329 8.80 12.75 11.02
CA PRO A 329 9.69 13.81 11.50
C PRO A 329 10.13 14.79 10.41
N SER A 330 9.91 14.44 9.14
CA SER A 330 10.35 15.23 7.99
C SER A 330 9.18 15.83 7.23
N SER A 331 9.25 17.14 6.98
CA SER A 331 8.29 17.85 6.15
C SER A 331 8.34 17.45 4.68
N PHE A 332 9.30 16.63 4.24
CA PHE A 332 9.40 16.15 2.86
C PHE A 332 8.54 14.90 2.60
N ILE A 333 8.15 14.15 3.63
CA ILE A 333 7.38 12.89 3.49
C ILE A 333 6.12 13.08 2.64
N THR A 334 5.96 12.32 1.56
CA THR A 334 4.76 12.44 0.72
C THR A 334 3.52 11.97 1.45
N ILE A 335 2.42 12.74 1.33
CA ILE A 335 1.14 12.40 1.94
C ILE A 335 -0.01 12.55 0.94
N GLY A 336 -1.04 11.72 1.10
CA GLY A 336 -2.30 11.86 0.37
C GLY A 336 -2.19 11.68 -1.15
N GLN A 337 -1.43 10.67 -1.57
CA GLN A 337 -1.35 10.26 -2.98
C GLN A 337 -2.73 9.86 -3.54
N ARG A 338 -2.87 9.86 -4.87
CA ARG A 338 -4.12 9.53 -5.60
C ARG A 338 -3.92 8.52 -6.74
N ASN A 339 -2.90 7.68 -6.63
CA ASN A 339 -2.45 6.80 -7.71
C ASN A 339 -2.90 5.35 -7.51
N ARG A 340 -2.90 4.84 -6.27
CA ARG A 340 -3.24 3.44 -5.96
C ARG A 340 -3.67 3.22 -4.51
N LEU A 341 -4.18 2.02 -4.21
CA LEU A 341 -4.30 1.55 -2.84
C LEU A 341 -2.90 1.28 -2.27
N SER A 342 -2.59 1.84 -1.11
CA SER A 342 -1.40 1.47 -0.34
C SER A 342 -1.56 0.07 0.27
N MET A 343 -0.46 -0.49 0.74
CA MET A 343 -0.47 -1.75 1.49
C MET A 343 -1.42 -1.70 2.68
N TYR A 344 -1.39 -0.63 3.49
CA TYR A 344 -2.24 -0.57 4.68
C TYR A 344 -3.70 -0.18 4.35
N ASP A 345 -3.98 0.47 3.21
CA ASP A 345 -5.34 0.56 2.68
C ASP A 345 -5.93 -0.84 2.45
N VAL A 346 -5.16 -1.71 1.80
CA VAL A 346 -5.55 -3.12 1.56
C VAL A 346 -5.74 -3.86 2.88
N GLN A 347 -4.82 -3.69 3.84
CA GLN A 347 -4.94 -4.36 5.14
C GLN A 347 -6.19 -3.90 5.91
N HIS A 348 -6.52 -2.61 5.90
CA HIS A 348 -7.76 -2.13 6.50
C HIS A 348 -9.01 -2.76 5.88
N ILE A 349 -9.02 -2.96 4.56
CA ILE A 349 -10.12 -3.68 3.90
C ILE A 349 -10.11 -5.17 4.26
N ASN A 350 -8.93 -5.81 4.29
CA ASN A 350 -8.81 -7.22 4.63
C ASN A 350 -9.25 -7.48 6.08
N ILE A 351 -8.80 -6.72 7.07
CA ILE A 351 -9.26 -6.87 8.46
C ILE A 351 -10.79 -6.84 8.55
N ARG A 352 -11.44 -5.95 7.78
CA ARG A 352 -12.89 -5.80 7.79
C ARG A 352 -13.63 -6.86 6.98
N TYR A 353 -13.17 -7.24 5.79
CA TYR A 353 -13.92 -8.06 4.82
C TYR A 353 -13.31 -9.45 4.57
N CYS A 354 -12.00 -9.56 4.73
CA CYS A 354 -11.16 -10.70 4.38
C CYS A 354 -10.15 -10.98 5.51
N PRO A 355 -10.59 -11.20 6.78
CA PRO A 355 -9.67 -11.30 7.90
C PRO A 355 -8.62 -12.40 7.71
N GLU A 356 -8.96 -13.47 7.00
CA GLU A 356 -8.06 -14.54 6.58
C GLU A 356 -6.95 -14.11 5.59
N ARG A 357 -6.91 -12.83 5.23
CA ARG A 357 -5.94 -12.21 4.32
C ARG A 357 -5.18 -11.06 4.98
N ALA A 358 -5.43 -10.75 6.25
CA ALA A 358 -4.79 -9.60 6.89
C ALA A 358 -3.43 -9.97 7.51
N LEU A 359 -2.40 -9.19 7.15
CA LEU A 359 -1.00 -9.36 7.56
C LEU A 359 -0.33 -7.99 7.75
N ARG A 360 0.59 -7.88 8.71
CA ARG A 360 1.45 -6.70 8.89
C ARG A 360 2.86 -7.08 9.31
N LEU A 361 3.78 -6.13 9.12
CA LEU A 361 5.14 -6.17 9.67
C LEU A 361 5.27 -5.12 10.77
N VAL A 362 5.82 -5.50 11.94
CA VAL A 362 5.93 -4.64 13.12
C VAL A 362 7.37 -4.59 13.64
N GLY A 363 7.83 -3.44 14.12
CA GLY A 363 9.13 -3.29 14.79
C GLY A 363 10.34 -3.12 13.85
N GLY A 364 10.11 -3.05 12.54
CA GLY A 364 11.17 -2.74 11.54
C GLY A 364 11.31 -1.24 11.24
N ARG A 365 12.35 -0.86 10.48
CA ARG A 365 12.65 0.55 10.12
C ARG A 365 11.84 1.06 8.90
N GLY A 366 10.77 0.38 8.53
CA GLY A 366 9.93 0.72 7.38
C GLY A 366 8.90 -0.37 7.10
N SER A 367 8.20 -0.27 5.97
CA SER A 367 7.14 -1.22 5.58
C SER A 367 7.66 -2.55 5.00
N TYR A 368 8.97 -2.66 4.74
CA TYR A 368 9.58 -3.84 4.10
C TYR A 368 10.23 -4.80 5.09
N GLU A 369 10.21 -4.52 6.39
CA GLU A 369 10.80 -5.40 7.39
C GLU A 369 10.06 -5.34 8.73
N GLY A 370 10.14 -6.42 9.50
CA GLY A 370 9.55 -6.50 10.83
C GLY A 370 9.19 -7.92 11.25
N ARG A 371 8.69 -8.05 12.48
CA ARG A 371 8.00 -9.23 12.98
C ARG A 371 6.71 -9.43 12.18
N VAL A 372 6.46 -10.68 11.79
CA VAL A 372 5.27 -11.05 11.02
C VAL A 372 4.09 -11.23 11.97
N GLU A 373 3.02 -10.49 11.71
CA GLU A 373 1.76 -10.65 12.44
C GLU A 373 0.61 -10.83 11.47
N VAL A 374 -0.29 -11.75 11.81
CA VAL A 374 -1.47 -12.12 11.02
C VAL A 374 -2.73 -11.87 11.83
N PHE A 375 -3.82 -11.52 11.15
CA PHE A 375 -5.10 -11.29 11.82
C PHE A 375 -5.92 -12.57 11.83
N TRP A 376 -6.27 -13.06 13.02
CA TRP A 376 -7.05 -14.27 13.18
C TRP A 376 -8.03 -14.14 14.34
N ASN A 377 -9.28 -14.57 14.11
CA ASN A 377 -10.34 -14.56 15.11
C ASN A 377 -10.54 -13.19 15.83
N GLY A 378 -10.46 -12.09 15.06
CA GLY A 378 -10.71 -10.74 15.57
C GLY A 378 -9.54 -10.09 16.30
N GLN A 379 -8.37 -10.73 16.35
CA GLN A 379 -7.17 -10.20 17.00
C GLN A 379 -5.92 -10.42 16.15
N TRP A 380 -4.91 -9.60 16.36
CA TRP A 380 -3.58 -9.82 15.81
C TRP A 380 -2.85 -10.88 16.63
N GLY A 381 -2.05 -11.69 15.95
CA GLY A 381 -1.11 -12.59 16.59
C GLY A 381 0.11 -12.86 15.72
N THR A 382 1.11 -13.49 16.33
CA THR A 382 2.43 -13.67 15.74
C THR A 382 2.57 -15.01 15.02
N VAL A 383 3.67 -15.18 14.29
CA VAL A 383 4.06 -16.44 13.63
C VAL A 383 5.30 -16.96 14.34
N CYS A 384 5.32 -18.24 14.72
CA CYS A 384 6.50 -18.87 15.30
C CYS A 384 7.61 -19.06 14.26
N ASP A 385 8.87 -19.01 14.69
CA ASP A 385 10.06 -19.22 13.87
C ASP A 385 10.48 -20.70 13.71
N ASP A 386 9.80 -21.64 14.38
CA ASP A 386 9.98 -23.07 14.17
C ASP A 386 9.70 -23.42 12.70
N LEU A 387 10.72 -24.01 12.05
CA LEU A 387 10.76 -24.33 10.62
C LEU A 387 10.55 -23.13 9.66
N PHE A 388 10.59 -21.90 10.15
CA PHE A 388 10.37 -20.69 9.35
C PHE A 388 11.58 -20.38 8.45
N GLY A 389 11.45 -20.70 7.16
CA GLY A 389 12.50 -20.61 6.16
C GLY A 389 12.30 -19.52 5.11
N THR A 390 13.24 -19.49 4.16
CA THR A 390 13.24 -18.52 3.05
C THR A 390 11.96 -18.57 2.21
N ASN A 391 11.36 -19.75 2.02
CA ASN A 391 10.13 -19.85 1.23
C ASN A 391 8.92 -19.22 1.94
N ASP A 392 8.86 -19.31 3.27
CA ASP A 392 7.82 -18.65 4.07
C ASP A 392 7.96 -17.14 3.98
N GLY A 393 9.19 -16.66 4.19
CA GLY A 393 9.51 -15.25 4.01
C GLY A 393 9.20 -14.75 2.59
N ARG A 394 9.46 -15.57 1.55
CA ARG A 394 9.14 -15.24 0.15
C ARG A 394 7.64 -15.06 -0.05
N VAL A 395 6.83 -16.01 0.43
CA VAL A 395 5.36 -15.92 0.33
C VAL A 395 4.89 -14.66 1.05
N ILE A 396 5.37 -14.39 2.26
CA ILE A 396 4.99 -13.20 3.04
C ILE A 396 5.39 -11.91 2.31
N CYS A 397 6.61 -11.82 1.79
CA CYS A 397 7.08 -10.62 1.10
C CYS A 397 6.32 -10.37 -0.21
N LYS A 398 6.10 -11.42 -1.02
CA LYS A 398 5.28 -11.33 -2.24
C LYS A 398 3.84 -10.96 -1.92
N TYR A 399 3.28 -11.54 -0.86
CA TYR A 399 1.95 -11.22 -0.37
C TYR A 399 1.81 -9.74 0.01
N MET A 400 2.88 -9.16 0.54
CA MET A 400 2.96 -7.74 0.90
C MET A 400 3.34 -6.84 -0.29
N GLY A 401 3.45 -7.38 -1.51
CA GLY A 401 3.75 -6.62 -2.73
C GLY A 401 5.24 -6.35 -2.96
N PHE A 402 6.14 -7.04 -2.24
CA PHE A 402 7.58 -6.99 -2.48
C PHE A 402 8.05 -8.10 -3.44
N PRO A 403 9.11 -7.88 -4.22
CA PRO A 403 9.56 -8.82 -5.25
C PRO A 403 9.97 -10.20 -4.70
N ASP A 404 10.70 -10.22 -3.58
CA ASP A 404 11.14 -11.45 -2.91
C ASP A 404 11.56 -11.16 -1.47
N VAL A 405 11.86 -12.20 -0.71
CA VAL A 405 12.52 -12.06 0.59
C VAL A 405 14.02 -11.74 0.44
N ALA A 406 14.52 -10.86 1.29
CA ALA A 406 15.96 -10.62 1.44
C ALA A 406 16.54 -11.49 2.55
N ALA A 407 15.85 -11.57 3.70
CA ALA A 407 16.23 -12.41 4.83
C ALA A 407 15.01 -12.77 5.69
N THR A 408 15.08 -13.91 6.36
CA THR A 408 14.18 -14.29 7.47
C THR A 408 14.93 -14.22 8.79
N TYR A 409 14.19 -14.01 9.87
CA TYR A 409 14.74 -13.85 11.20
C TYR A 409 13.96 -14.66 12.21
N TYR A 410 14.72 -15.12 13.20
CA TYR A 410 14.28 -15.89 14.35
C TYR A 410 14.56 -15.10 15.63
N ARG A 411 14.16 -15.67 16.76
CA ARG A 411 14.37 -15.17 18.12
C ARG A 411 13.85 -13.76 18.37
N ALA A 412 12.71 -13.41 17.77
CA ALA A 412 12.08 -12.10 17.92
C ALA A 412 13.03 -10.92 17.63
N ARG A 413 13.81 -11.00 16.53
CA ARG A 413 14.79 -9.98 16.12
C ARG A 413 14.26 -8.55 16.06
N PHE A 414 12.98 -8.39 15.72
CA PHE A 414 12.26 -7.10 15.63
C PHE A 414 11.45 -6.79 16.90
N GLY A 415 11.79 -7.44 18.02
CA GLY A 415 11.07 -7.37 19.27
C GLY A 415 10.01 -8.46 19.38
N ARG A 416 9.67 -8.80 20.62
CA ARG A 416 8.60 -9.75 20.96
C ARG A 416 7.23 -9.13 20.69
N GLY A 417 6.32 -9.92 20.15
CA GLY A 417 4.90 -9.59 20.05
C GLY A 417 4.17 -9.81 21.36
N THR A 418 2.85 -9.68 21.28
CA THR A 418 1.91 -9.87 22.39
C THR A 418 0.65 -10.53 21.85
N GLY A 419 -0.06 -11.29 22.69
CA GLY A 419 -1.32 -11.95 22.31
C GLY A 419 -1.09 -13.39 21.85
N PRO A 420 -1.94 -13.94 20.96
CA PRO A 420 -1.77 -15.32 20.50
C PRO A 420 -0.59 -15.47 19.51
N ILE A 421 0.03 -16.64 19.53
CA ILE A 421 0.86 -17.12 18.42
C ILE A 421 -0.08 -17.94 17.52
N VAL A 422 -0.25 -17.50 16.27
CA VAL A 422 -1.32 -17.96 15.37
C VAL A 422 -0.85 -19.10 14.49
N MET A 423 0.36 -19.01 13.95
CA MET A 423 0.92 -19.96 13.00
C MET A 423 2.21 -20.55 13.56
N ASP A 424 2.43 -21.83 13.28
CA ASP A 424 3.59 -22.61 13.72
C ASP A 424 3.88 -23.72 12.69
N ASP A 425 5.14 -24.13 12.58
CA ASP A 425 5.72 -24.94 11.50
C ASP A 425 5.26 -24.48 10.10
N LEU A 426 5.39 -23.19 9.78
CA LEU A 426 5.05 -22.69 8.45
C LEU A 426 6.02 -23.26 7.41
N ARG A 427 5.51 -23.99 6.42
CA ARG A 427 6.32 -24.78 5.47
C ARG A 427 5.89 -24.54 4.02
N CYS A 428 5.90 -23.28 3.62
CA CYS A 428 5.60 -22.85 2.26
C CYS A 428 6.56 -23.49 1.24
N THR A 429 6.02 -23.79 0.06
CA THR A 429 6.78 -24.16 -1.14
C THR A 429 7.41 -22.94 -1.82
N GLY A 430 6.88 -21.74 -1.56
CA GLY A 430 7.37 -20.46 -2.09
C GLY A 430 6.49 -19.86 -3.20
N ASN A 431 5.43 -20.57 -3.60
CA ASN A 431 4.52 -20.20 -4.69
C ASN A 431 3.07 -19.96 -4.21
N GLU A 432 2.82 -20.12 -2.92
CA GLU A 432 1.53 -19.85 -2.32
C GLU A 432 1.15 -18.37 -2.48
N TYR A 433 -0.12 -18.12 -2.76
CA TYR A 433 -0.65 -16.77 -2.91
C TYR A 433 -0.88 -16.05 -1.58
N SER A 434 -0.69 -16.75 -0.45
CA SER A 434 -0.91 -16.24 0.90
C SER A 434 -0.23 -17.16 1.93
N PRO A 435 0.28 -16.65 3.06
CA PRO A 435 0.81 -17.49 4.13
C PRO A 435 -0.23 -18.47 4.70
N PHE A 436 -1.52 -18.14 4.63
CA PHE A 436 -2.61 -19.03 5.07
C PHE A 436 -2.83 -20.25 4.15
N ALA A 437 -2.24 -20.24 2.95
CA ALA A 437 -2.29 -21.36 2.01
C ALA A 437 -1.09 -22.30 2.13
N CYS A 438 -0.11 -21.98 2.98
CA CYS A 438 1.03 -22.84 3.21
C CYS A 438 0.66 -24.00 4.15
N PRO A 439 1.29 -25.17 3.98
CA PRO A 439 1.27 -26.22 4.98
C PRO A 439 1.78 -25.68 6.32
N MET A 440 1.02 -25.92 7.40
CA MET A 440 1.37 -25.52 8.77
C MET A 440 0.66 -26.42 9.77
N ARG A 441 1.00 -26.30 11.06
CA ARG A 441 0.19 -26.89 12.14
C ARG A 441 -1.23 -26.31 12.13
N THR A 442 -2.13 -26.95 12.86
CA THR A 442 -3.45 -26.36 13.11
C THR A 442 -3.30 -24.97 13.74
N ILE A 443 -3.94 -23.97 13.15
CA ILE A 443 -3.89 -22.57 13.62
C ILE A 443 -4.15 -22.51 15.13
N GLY A 444 -3.29 -21.76 15.85
CA GLY A 444 -3.34 -21.61 17.31
C GLY A 444 -2.77 -22.78 18.11
N THR A 445 -2.27 -23.84 17.46
CA THR A 445 -1.57 -24.95 18.12
C THR A 445 -0.07 -24.80 17.92
N HIS A 446 0.66 -24.48 18.99
CA HIS A 446 2.11 -24.28 18.95
C HIS A 446 2.78 -24.70 20.28
N ASN A 447 4.10 -24.90 20.25
CA ASN A 447 4.95 -25.05 21.45
C ASN A 447 5.81 -23.81 21.73
N CYS A 448 5.66 -22.75 20.94
CA CYS A 448 6.50 -21.57 21.00
C CYS A 448 6.11 -20.55 22.08
N GLY A 449 7.06 -19.71 22.48
CA GLY A 449 6.84 -18.44 23.18
C GLY A 449 7.17 -17.22 22.31
N HIS A 450 6.80 -16.00 22.72
CA HIS A 450 7.08 -14.79 21.93
C HIS A 450 8.57 -14.47 21.72
N TYR A 451 9.47 -15.17 22.41
CA TYR A 451 10.89 -15.09 22.08
C TYR A 451 11.24 -15.82 20.77
N GLU A 452 10.31 -16.58 20.17
CA GLU A 452 10.39 -17.29 18.89
C GLU A 452 9.53 -16.62 17.81
N ASP A 453 9.14 -15.35 17.97
CA ASP A 453 8.37 -14.67 16.92
C ASP A 453 9.23 -14.44 15.66
N ALA A 454 8.74 -14.92 14.52
CA ALA A 454 9.38 -14.83 13.22
C ALA A 454 9.34 -13.40 12.65
N GLY A 455 10.39 -13.05 11.91
CA GLY A 455 10.50 -11.78 11.20
C GLY A 455 11.04 -11.93 9.78
N VAL A 456 10.81 -10.91 8.96
CA VAL A 456 11.31 -10.85 7.58
C VAL A 456 11.91 -9.48 7.27
N THR A 457 12.89 -9.46 6.36
CA THR A 457 13.23 -8.27 5.55
C THR A 457 12.95 -8.65 4.10
N CYS A 458 12.10 -7.88 3.44
CA CYS A 458 11.78 -8.02 2.03
C CYS A 458 12.76 -7.25 1.15
N ARG A 459 12.96 -7.72 -0.08
CA ARG A 459 13.73 -7.00 -1.08
C ARG A 459 12.98 -5.72 -1.45
N LYS A 460 13.75 -4.65 -1.62
CA LYS A 460 13.22 -3.36 -2.08
C LYS A 460 12.72 -3.50 -3.51
N ASN A 461 11.67 -2.76 -3.84
CA ASN A 461 11.03 -2.72 -5.14
C ASN A 461 11.71 -1.76 -6.14
N ALA A 462 13.01 -1.54 -6.00
CA ALA A 462 13.82 -0.79 -6.96
C ALA A 462 15.23 -1.39 -7.02
N ARG A 463 15.86 -1.33 -8.19
CA ARG A 463 17.25 -1.75 -8.43
C ARG A 463 17.89 -0.95 -9.56
N LEU A 464 19.23 -0.95 -9.59
CA LEU A 464 20.01 -0.37 -10.68
C LEU A 464 20.70 -1.49 -11.48
N VAL A 465 20.49 -1.52 -12.80
CA VAL A 465 20.99 -2.56 -13.72
C VAL A 465 21.96 -1.97 -14.75
N GLY A 466 22.92 -2.75 -15.23
CA GLY A 466 23.87 -2.31 -16.27
C GLY A 466 24.95 -1.34 -15.78
N GLY A 467 25.08 -1.15 -14.47
CA GLY A 467 26.13 -0.34 -13.86
C GLY A 467 26.77 -1.01 -12.65
N ARG A 468 27.29 -0.21 -11.70
CA ARG A 468 28.04 -0.69 -10.53
C ARG A 468 27.35 -0.29 -9.25
N VAL A 469 27.31 -1.20 -8.27
CA VAL A 469 26.72 -0.97 -6.94
C VAL A 469 27.77 -1.29 -5.87
N THR A 470 28.13 -0.31 -5.06
CA THR A 470 29.03 -0.44 -3.89
C THR A 470 28.42 0.28 -2.69
N SER A 471 29.03 0.16 -1.50
CA SER A 471 28.56 0.87 -0.31
C SER A 471 28.63 2.40 -0.40
N SER A 472 29.38 2.98 -1.34
CA SER A 472 29.57 4.44 -1.46
C SER A 472 28.95 5.05 -2.71
N VAL A 473 28.79 4.26 -3.77
CA VAL A 473 28.24 4.72 -5.05
C VAL A 473 27.43 3.61 -5.69
N ALA A 474 26.31 3.98 -6.31
CA ALA A 474 25.59 3.09 -7.19
C ALA A 474 25.13 3.81 -8.45
N TYR A 475 25.23 3.16 -9.60
CA TYR A 475 24.66 3.69 -10.83
C TYR A 475 24.16 2.57 -11.75
N GLY A 476 23.21 2.91 -12.61
CA GLY A 476 22.64 2.00 -13.60
C GLY A 476 21.29 2.50 -14.11
N ARG A 477 20.71 1.75 -15.04
CA ARG A 477 19.31 1.88 -15.44
C ARG A 477 18.41 1.56 -14.25
N LEU A 478 17.40 2.39 -14.01
CA LEU A 478 16.43 2.17 -12.96
C LEU A 478 15.40 1.14 -13.39
N GLU A 479 15.27 0.08 -12.60
CA GLU A 479 14.16 -0.88 -12.71
C GLU A 479 13.40 -0.92 -11.39
N VAL A 480 12.08 -1.05 -11.47
CA VAL A 480 11.16 -1.05 -10.34
C VAL A 480 10.28 -2.29 -10.35
N PHE A 481 9.84 -2.72 -9.17
CA PHE A 481 8.87 -3.79 -9.02
C PHE A 481 7.50 -3.21 -8.66
N ALA A 482 6.53 -3.39 -9.54
CA ALA A 482 5.17 -2.90 -9.33
C ALA A 482 4.18 -3.92 -9.90
N GLU A 483 3.09 -4.14 -9.19
CA GLU A 483 1.97 -4.99 -9.64
C GLU A 483 2.35 -6.45 -9.98
N GLY A 484 3.44 -6.94 -9.37
CA GLY A 484 3.89 -8.33 -9.51
C GLY A 484 5.04 -8.52 -10.49
N ASP A 485 5.40 -7.49 -11.24
CA ASP A 485 6.41 -7.56 -12.30
C ASP A 485 7.54 -6.55 -12.10
N TRP A 486 8.72 -6.89 -12.63
CA TRP A 486 9.82 -5.95 -12.79
C TRP A 486 9.71 -5.24 -14.13
N GLY A 487 10.11 -3.98 -14.17
CA GLY A 487 10.19 -3.23 -15.41
C GLY A 487 10.95 -1.92 -15.29
N THR A 488 11.10 -1.23 -16.41
CA THR A 488 11.88 0.01 -16.50
C THR A 488 11.02 1.24 -16.22
N VAL A 489 11.69 2.38 -16.11
CA VAL A 489 11.06 3.68 -15.85
C VAL A 489 11.47 4.63 -16.96
N CYS A 490 10.50 5.33 -17.56
CA CYS A 490 10.77 6.33 -18.59
C CYS A 490 11.45 7.57 -17.99
N ASP A 491 12.26 8.26 -18.79
CA ASP A 491 12.95 9.49 -18.41
C ASP A 491 12.09 10.76 -18.50
N ASP A 492 10.87 10.65 -19.04
CA ASP A 492 9.88 11.74 -19.09
C ASP A 492 9.54 12.27 -17.70
N TYR A 493 9.77 13.57 -17.52
CA TYR A 493 9.67 14.32 -16.25
C TYR A 493 10.48 13.77 -15.08
N PHE A 494 11.32 12.75 -15.29
CA PHE A 494 12.13 12.13 -14.24
C PHE A 494 13.30 13.04 -13.86
N ASP A 495 13.15 13.77 -12.75
CA ASP A 495 14.12 14.76 -12.31
C ASP A 495 15.03 14.27 -11.16
N ILE A 496 15.89 15.17 -10.65
CA ILE A 496 16.80 14.86 -9.55
C ILE A 496 16.07 14.55 -8.22
N LYS A 497 14.82 15.03 -8.03
CA LYS A 497 14.02 14.69 -6.84
C LYS A 497 13.58 13.24 -6.92
N ALA A 498 13.14 12.79 -8.10
CA ALA A 498 12.84 11.38 -8.33
C ALA A 498 14.06 10.49 -8.12
N ALA A 499 15.21 10.90 -8.64
CA ALA A 499 16.46 10.20 -8.39
C ALA A 499 16.86 10.17 -6.91
N ASN A 500 16.64 11.26 -6.16
CA ASN A 500 16.89 11.27 -4.72
C ASN A 500 16.00 10.26 -3.98
N VAL A 501 14.71 10.18 -4.33
CA VAL A 501 13.81 9.15 -3.78
C VAL A 501 14.35 7.74 -4.07
N THR A 502 14.74 7.45 -5.31
CA THR A 502 15.37 6.18 -5.68
C THR A 502 16.62 5.89 -4.84
N CYS A 503 17.52 6.87 -4.72
CA CYS A 503 18.77 6.69 -3.99
C CYS A 503 18.54 6.47 -2.49
N HIS A 504 17.66 7.25 -1.87
CA HIS A 504 17.25 7.07 -0.47
C HIS A 504 16.61 5.70 -0.25
N GLN A 505 15.68 5.31 -1.13
CA GLN A 505 15.05 3.99 -1.10
C GLN A 505 16.13 2.90 -1.15
N LEU A 506 17.13 3.01 -2.01
CA LEU A 506 18.23 2.06 -2.13
C LEU A 506 19.22 2.09 -0.95
N GLY A 507 19.17 3.11 -0.09
CA GLY A 507 20.02 3.24 1.10
C GLY A 507 21.21 4.19 0.92
N TYR A 508 21.18 5.03 -0.11
CA TYR A 508 22.19 6.06 -0.36
C TYR A 508 21.72 7.44 0.13
N ARG A 509 22.67 8.32 0.46
CA ARG A 509 22.36 9.67 0.95
C ARG A 509 21.70 10.56 -0.11
N ARG A 510 22.07 10.48 -1.39
CA ARG A 510 21.46 11.31 -2.45
C ARG A 510 21.77 10.81 -3.85
N ALA A 511 21.01 11.31 -4.83
CA ALA A 511 21.41 11.29 -6.22
C ALA A 511 22.46 12.37 -6.51
N SER A 512 23.41 12.02 -7.36
CA SER A 512 24.39 12.95 -7.93
C SER A 512 24.02 13.36 -9.34
N ARG A 513 23.41 12.45 -10.13
CA ARG A 513 22.98 12.69 -11.51
C ARG A 513 21.81 11.78 -11.90
N VAL A 514 21.04 12.27 -12.87
CA VAL A 514 20.07 11.52 -13.67
C VAL A 514 20.59 11.49 -15.10
N TYR A 515 20.44 10.37 -15.77
CA TYR A 515 20.80 10.21 -17.17
C TYR A 515 19.56 9.77 -17.96
N PRO A 516 19.12 10.58 -18.92
CA PRO A 516 18.11 10.15 -19.88
C PRO A 516 18.74 9.20 -20.92
N ARG A 517 17.90 8.72 -21.82
CA ARG A 517 18.28 8.01 -23.04
C ARG A 517 19.06 6.71 -22.82
N ALA A 518 18.62 5.89 -21.86
CA ALA A 518 19.15 4.55 -21.62
C ALA A 518 20.69 4.48 -21.50
N ARG A 519 21.30 5.44 -20.77
CA ARG A 519 22.77 5.58 -20.65
C ARG A 519 23.51 4.29 -20.27
N TYR A 520 22.90 3.43 -19.46
CA TYR A 520 23.46 2.14 -19.03
C TYR A 520 22.81 0.94 -19.74
N GLY A 521 22.38 1.16 -20.99
CA GLY A 521 21.72 0.18 -21.83
C GLY A 521 20.20 0.23 -21.70
N GLN A 522 19.52 -0.16 -22.78
CA GLN A 522 18.08 -0.33 -22.84
C GLN A 522 17.65 -1.54 -22.00
N GLY A 523 16.46 -1.47 -21.42
CA GLY A 523 15.80 -2.59 -20.80
C GLY A 523 15.22 -3.56 -21.81
N THR A 524 14.80 -4.70 -21.29
CA THR A 524 14.10 -5.77 -22.04
C THR A 524 12.80 -6.18 -21.35
N LEU A 525 12.50 -5.57 -20.21
CA LEU A 525 11.29 -5.77 -19.41
C LEU A 525 10.30 -4.66 -19.75
N PRO A 526 8.98 -4.81 -19.50
CA PRO A 526 8.02 -3.75 -19.77
C PRO A 526 8.40 -2.41 -19.13
N ILE A 527 8.03 -1.28 -19.76
CA ILE A 527 8.13 0.04 -19.13
C ILE A 527 6.93 0.15 -18.18
N LEU A 528 7.20 0.27 -16.87
CA LEU A 528 6.15 0.24 -15.85
C LEU A 528 5.76 1.63 -15.35
N MET A 529 6.64 2.61 -15.43
CA MET A 529 6.37 3.95 -14.90
C MET A 529 6.77 5.02 -15.92
N ASP A 530 5.91 6.01 -16.07
CA ASP A 530 6.06 7.16 -16.96
C ASP A 530 5.55 8.44 -16.27
N ASP A 531 5.94 9.62 -16.76
CA ASP A 531 5.71 10.94 -16.16
C ASP A 531 6.03 11.01 -14.66
N VAL A 532 7.16 10.42 -14.24
CA VAL A 532 7.45 10.25 -12.80
C VAL A 532 7.84 11.57 -12.16
N ARG A 533 6.94 12.08 -11.32
CA ARG A 533 7.06 13.37 -10.62
C ARG A 533 7.06 13.15 -9.11
N CYS A 534 8.24 13.29 -8.51
CA CYS A 534 8.42 13.17 -7.07
C CYS A 534 8.51 14.55 -6.39
N THR A 535 8.00 14.63 -5.17
CA THR A 535 8.19 15.81 -4.31
C THR A 535 9.54 15.77 -3.58
N GLY A 536 10.14 14.58 -3.45
CA GLY A 536 11.47 14.35 -2.90
C GLY A 536 11.49 13.71 -1.50
N GLY A 537 10.34 13.44 -0.88
CA GLY A 537 10.28 12.70 0.38
C GLY A 537 9.37 11.47 0.35
N GLU A 538 9.01 11.01 -0.84
CA GLU A 538 8.49 9.67 -1.02
C GLU A 538 9.47 8.63 -0.45
N ALA A 539 8.95 7.60 0.24
CA ALA A 539 9.80 6.53 0.77
C ALA A 539 10.27 5.53 -0.31
N GLN A 540 9.57 5.47 -1.43
CA GLN A 540 9.84 4.59 -2.56
C GLN A 540 9.46 5.31 -3.86
N ILE A 541 10.16 5.02 -4.95
CA ILE A 541 9.90 5.65 -6.25
C ILE A 541 8.47 5.37 -6.77
N THR A 542 7.93 4.19 -6.48
CA THR A 542 6.54 3.80 -6.81
C THR A 542 5.47 4.58 -6.05
N HIS A 543 5.86 5.41 -5.09
CA HIS A 543 4.98 6.31 -4.34
C HIS A 543 4.93 7.72 -4.93
N CYS A 544 5.75 8.03 -5.93
CA CYS A 544 5.69 9.28 -6.64
C CYS A 544 4.44 9.36 -7.52
N LEU A 545 4.10 10.58 -7.94
CA LEU A 545 3.12 10.76 -8.99
C LEU A 545 3.69 10.20 -10.30
N SER A 546 2.88 9.44 -11.03
CA SER A 546 3.21 8.88 -12.34
C SER A 546 1.91 8.65 -13.09
N THR A 547 2.00 8.31 -14.38
CA THR A 547 0.91 7.61 -15.07
C THR A 547 0.56 6.29 -14.35
N PRO A 548 -0.62 5.69 -14.63
CA PRO A 548 -0.91 4.33 -14.19
C PRO A 548 0.18 3.34 -14.64
N ILE A 549 0.40 2.27 -13.86
CA ILE A 549 1.47 1.32 -14.17
C ILE A 549 1.24 0.68 -15.53
N GLY A 550 2.29 0.67 -16.36
CA GLY A 550 2.26 0.13 -17.71
C GLY A 550 1.58 1.03 -18.75
N GLU A 551 1.02 2.18 -18.36
CA GLU A 551 0.57 3.21 -19.30
C GLU A 551 1.73 4.19 -19.57
N HIS A 552 2.25 4.17 -20.80
CA HIS A 552 3.36 5.02 -21.24
C HIS A 552 3.29 5.26 -22.75
N ASN A 553 3.98 6.30 -23.23
CA ASN A 553 4.24 6.54 -24.65
C ASN A 553 5.72 6.32 -25.04
N CYS A 554 6.56 5.94 -24.08
CA CYS A 554 8.00 5.80 -24.27
C CYS A 554 8.44 4.50 -24.97
N GLN A 555 9.66 4.50 -25.49
CA GLN A 555 10.44 3.34 -25.93
C GLN A 555 11.59 3.06 -24.96
N HIS A 556 12.22 1.88 -25.01
CA HIS A 556 13.36 1.57 -24.13
C HIS A 556 14.59 2.45 -24.35
N SER A 557 14.68 3.14 -25.49
CA SER A 557 15.67 4.20 -25.68
C SER A 557 15.53 5.34 -24.68
N GLU A 558 14.39 5.47 -24.00
CA GLU A 558 14.04 6.50 -23.02
C GLU A 558 14.08 5.97 -21.58
N ASP A 559 14.64 4.77 -21.35
CA ASP A 559 14.79 4.26 -19.99
C ASP A 559 15.74 5.15 -19.16
N VAL A 560 15.27 5.57 -17.99
CA VAL A 560 16.03 6.44 -17.11
C VAL A 560 17.13 5.69 -16.36
N SER A 561 18.23 6.39 -16.11
CA SER A 561 19.38 5.91 -15.38
C SER A 561 19.74 6.86 -14.24
N VAL A 562 20.14 6.32 -13.08
CA VAL A 562 20.39 7.11 -11.86
C VAL A 562 21.80 6.83 -11.34
N ARG A 563 22.44 7.85 -10.76
CA ARG A 563 23.69 7.70 -9.99
C ARG A 563 23.54 8.22 -8.55
N CYS A 564 23.63 7.30 -7.59
CA CYS A 564 23.57 7.51 -6.16
C CYS A 564 24.95 7.61 -5.52
N VAL A 565 25.07 8.43 -4.47
CA VAL A 565 26.27 8.61 -3.66
C VAL A 565 25.90 8.75 -2.18
N ASN A 566 26.82 8.37 -1.30
CA ASN A 566 26.69 8.57 0.14
C ASN A 566 27.14 9.93 0.68
#